data_AF-A0A7Y9E8J8-F1
#
_entry.id   AF-A0A7Y9E8J8-F1
#
_cell.length_a   1.000
_cell.length_b   1.000
_cell.length_c   1.000
_cell.angle_alpha   90.00
_cell.angle_beta   90.00
_cell.angle_gamma   90.00
#
_symmetry.space_group_name_H-M   'P 1'
#
loop_
_entity.id
_entity.type
_entity.pdbx_description
1 polymer ?
#
loop_
_entity_poly.entity_id
_entity_poly.type
_entity_poly.pdbx_seq_one_letter_code
_entity_poly.pdbx_strand_id
1 'polypeptide(L)' 'MARRRWQDLSPNTRRLILIGASVDGVLRMAALRDLRHRPAEQVRGRKWVWGLTLGLVSSAGTLPLAYFLRGRRPAG' A
#
# COMPACT_ATOMS: atom_id res chain seq x y z
N MET A 1 -14.49 15.53 -24.52
CA MET A 1 -13.46 14.49 -24.38
C MET A 1 -14.14 13.13 -24.27
N ALA A 2 -13.82 12.16 -25.13
CA ALA A 2 -14.42 10.82 -25.04
C ALA A 2 -13.92 10.12 -23.76
N ARG A 3 -14.85 9.68 -22.90
CA ARG A 3 -14.51 8.91 -21.69
C ARG A 3 -14.13 7.50 -22.12
N ARG A 4 -12.84 7.14 -22.06
CA ARG A 4 -12.37 5.78 -22.31
C ARG A 4 -13.06 4.81 -21.37
N ARG A 5 -13.71 3.80 -21.92
CA ARG A 5 -14.30 2.69 -21.16
C ARG A 5 -13.23 1.65 -20.88
N TRP A 6 -13.43 0.87 -19.82
CA TRP A 6 -12.52 -0.23 -19.47
C TRP A 6 -12.30 -1.20 -20.65
N GLN A 7 -13.38 -1.46 -21.41
CA GLN A 7 -13.36 -2.29 -22.61
C GLN A 7 -12.58 -1.70 -23.80
N ASP A 8 -12.19 -0.43 -23.74
CA ASP A 8 -11.38 0.23 -24.78
C ASP A 8 -9.87 0.13 -24.48
N LEU A 9 -9.49 -0.38 -23.30
CA LEU A 9 -8.09 -0.57 -22.92
C LEU A 9 -7.51 -1.81 -23.61
N SER A 10 -6.23 -1.75 -23.99
CA SER A 10 -5.53 -2.95 -24.47
C SER A 10 -5.54 -4.06 -23.40
N PRO A 11 -5.54 -5.35 -23.81
CA PRO A 11 -5.46 -6.47 -22.87
C PRO A 11 -4.25 -6.36 -21.92
N ASN A 12 -3.10 -5.92 -22.44
CA ASN A 12 -1.89 -5.72 -21.64
C ASN A 12 -2.07 -4.62 -20.59
N THR A 13 -2.69 -3.49 -20.94
CA THR A 13 -2.97 -2.41 -19.99
C THR A 13 -3.90 -2.87 -18.88
N ARG A 14 -4.99 -3.58 -19.20
CA ARG A 14 -5.89 -4.13 -18.17
C ARG A 14 -5.16 -5.10 -17.25
N ARG A 15 -4.34 -5.98 -17.81
CA ARG A 15 -3.52 -6.93 -17.05
C ARG A 15 -2.56 -6.22 -16.10
N LEU A 16 -1.87 -5.18 -16.56
CA LEU A 16 -0.98 -4.38 -15.70
C LEU A 16 -1.73 -3.67 -14.57
N ILE A 17 -2.91 -3.11 -14.85
CA ILE A 17 -3.75 -2.49 -13.81
C ILE A 17 -4.18 -3.53 -12.77
N LEU A 18 -4.63 -4.70 -13.20
CA LEU A 18 -5.02 -5.79 -12.30
C LEU A 18 -3.85 -6.25 -11.44
N ILE A 19 -2.68 -6.50 -12.03
CA ILE A 19 -1.47 -6.89 -11.29
C ILE A 19 -1.08 -5.81 -10.28
N GLY A 20 -1.03 -4.54 -10.71
CA GLY A 20 -0.70 -3.42 -9.83
C GLY A 20 -1.66 -3.30 -8.65
N ALA A 21 -2.96 -3.43 -8.90
CA ALA A 21 -3.99 -3.39 -7.86
C ALA A 21 -3.88 -4.57 -6.89
N SER A 22 -3.62 -5.78 -7.38
CA SER A 22 -3.42 -6.97 -6.53
C SER A 22 -2.19 -6.82 -5.65
N VAL A 23 -1.06 -6.39 -6.21
CA VAL A 23 0.19 -6.18 -5.46
C VAL A 23 0.00 -5.09 -4.40
N ASP A 24 -0.60 -3.95 -4.74
CA ASP A 24 -0.91 -2.87 -3.78
C ASP A 24 -1.81 -3.38 -2.65
N GLY A 25 -2.89 -4.10 -2.97
CA GLY A 25 -3.81 -4.66 -1.99
C GLY A 25 -3.14 -5.62 -1.01
N VAL A 26 -2.32 -6.56 -1.51
CA VAL A 26 -1.58 -7.52 -0.68
C VAL A 26 -0.58 -6.80 0.23
N LEU A 27 0.23 -5.90 -0.32
CA LEU A 27 1.22 -5.14 0.45
C LEU A 27 0.56 -4.28 1.54
N ARG A 28 -0.56 -3.64 1.21
CA ARG A 28 -1.33 -2.82 2.14
C ARG A 28 -1.90 -3.64 3.29
N MET A 29 -2.49 -4.80 2.99
CA MET A 29 -2.96 -5.72 4.03
C MET A 29 -1.83 -6.21 4.92
N ALA A 30 -0.68 -6.58 4.35
CA ALA A 30 0.49 -7.00 5.10
C ALA A 30 1.02 -5.88 6.01
N ALA A 31 1.09 -4.64 5.50
CA ALA A 31 1.55 -3.48 6.26
C ALA A 31 0.59 -3.13 7.41
N LEU A 32 -0.72 -3.17 7.18
CA LEU A 32 -1.72 -2.94 8.23
C LEU A 32 -1.69 -4.06 9.28
N ARG A 33 -1.52 -5.31 8.86
CA ARG A 33 -1.37 -6.45 9.79
C ARG A 33 -0.12 -6.29 10.65
N ASP A 34 1.02 -5.97 10.05
CA ASP A 34 2.26 -5.73 10.78
C ASP A 34 2.11 -4.55 11.76
N LEU A 35 1.55 -3.44 11.30
CA LEU A 35 1.32 -2.27 12.14
C LEU A 35 0.40 -2.58 13.34
N ARG A 36 -0.64 -3.39 13.14
CA ARG A 36 -1.52 -3.81 14.24
C ARG A 36 -0.77 -4.60 15.31
N HIS A 37 0.06 -5.56 14.91
CA HIS A 37 0.79 -6.43 15.84
C HIS A 37 2.01 -5.75 16.49
N ARG A 38 2.63 -4.77 15.83
CA ARG A 38 3.81 -4.09 16.37
C ARG A 38 3.46 -3.09 17.48
N PRO A 39 4.19 -3.08 18.61
CA PRO A 39 4.06 -2.03 19.61
C PRO A 39 4.51 -0.67 19.03
N ALA A 40 3.92 0.42 19.53
CA ALA A 40 4.13 1.76 18.96
C ALA A 40 5.59 2.22 19.01
N GLU A 41 6.37 1.76 19.99
CA GLU A 41 7.79 2.07 20.16
C GLU A 41 8.65 1.57 18.98
N GLN A 42 8.24 0.46 18.36
CA GLN A 42 8.93 -0.16 17.22
C GLN A 42 8.52 0.45 15.87
N VAL A 43 7.69 1.47 15.88
CA VAL A 43 7.27 2.21 14.68
C VAL A 43 7.96 3.57 14.69
N ARG A 44 8.61 3.94 13.59
CA ARG A 44 9.17 5.29 13.42
C ARG A 44 8.02 6.27 13.23
N GLY A 45 7.80 7.13 14.23
CA GLY A 45 6.75 8.14 14.25
C GLY A 45 5.45 7.65 14.90
N ARG A 46 4.36 8.39 14.68
CA ARG A 46 3.06 8.13 15.32
C ARG A 46 2.36 6.95 14.63
N LYS A 47 2.13 5.85 15.35
CA LYS A 47 1.48 4.61 14.85
C LYS A 47 0.16 4.87 14.11
N TRP A 48 -0.67 5.79 14.61
CA TRP A 48 -1.96 6.12 13.98
C TRP A 48 -1.80 6.83 12.62
N VAL A 49 -0.73 7.61 12.42
CA VAL A 49 -0.45 8.26 11.13
C VAL A 49 -0.18 7.21 10.07
N TRP A 50 0.64 6.20 10.38
CA TRP A 50 0.85 5.06 9.49
C TRP A 50 -0.44 4.30 9.20
N GLY A 51 -1.30 4.12 10.21
CA GLY A 51 -2.58 3.46 10.03
C GLY A 51 -3.50 4.23 9.07
N LEU A 52 -3.58 5.55 9.20
CA LEU A 52 -4.38 6.38 8.32
C LEU A 52 -3.81 6.47 6.91
N THR A 53 -2.50 6.67 6.76
CA THR A 53 -1.89 6.77 5.42
C THR A 53 -1.99 5.46 4.67
N LEU A 54 -1.69 4.33 5.33
CA LEU A 54 -1.91 3.00 4.77
C LEU A 54 -3.40 2.69 4.57
N GLY A 55 -4.33 3.30 5.31
CA GLY A 55 -5.77 3.02 5.19
C GLY A 55 -6.50 3.84 4.11
N LEU A 56 -6.08 5.09 3.90
CA LEU A 56 -6.81 6.06 3.07
C LEU A 56 -6.17 6.33 1.71
N VAL A 57 -4.86 6.14 1.57
CA VAL A 57 -4.14 6.55 0.36
C VAL A 57 -3.84 5.35 -0.53
N SER A 58 -4.43 5.30 -1.71
CA SER A 58 -4.06 4.34 -2.76
C SER A 58 -2.85 4.88 -3.53
N SER A 59 -1.76 4.13 -3.51
CA SER A 59 -0.45 4.60 -4.00
C SER A 59 0.29 3.57 -4.85
N ALA A 60 -0.44 2.59 -5.38
CA ALA A 60 0.10 1.54 -6.25
C ALA A 60 1.32 0.81 -5.65
N GLY A 61 1.32 0.57 -4.34
CA GLY A 61 2.32 -0.19 -3.60
C GLY A 61 3.46 0.66 -3.02
N THR A 62 3.58 1.93 -3.40
CA THR A 62 4.69 2.79 -2.93
C THR A 62 4.63 3.12 -1.44
N LEU A 63 3.46 3.42 -0.88
CA LEU A 63 3.33 3.69 0.57
C LEU A 63 3.57 2.45 1.44
N PRO A 64 3.00 1.26 1.13
CA PRO A 64 3.36 0.03 1.84
C PRO A 64 4.87 -0.25 1.82
N LEU A 65 5.54 -0.07 0.67
CA LEU A 65 6.99 -0.24 0.57
C LEU A 65 7.73 0.77 1.45
N ALA A 66 7.33 2.04 1.45
CA ALA A 66 7.92 3.05 2.33
C ALA A 66 7.76 2.72 3.82
N TYR A 67 6.62 2.14 4.23
CA TYR A 67 6.41 1.65 5.59
C TYR A 67 7.40 0.52 5.94
N PHE A 68 7.54 -0.48 5.08
CA PHE A 68 8.45 -1.60 5.34
C PHE A 68 9.91 -1.16 5.40
N LEU A 69 10.33 -0.25 4.53
CA LEU A 69 11.71 0.23 4.45
C LEU A 69 12.07 1.22 5.56
N ARG A 70 11.14 2.09 5.96
CA ARG A 70 11.45 3.27 6.77
C ARG A 70 10.51 3.52 7.95
N GLY A 71 9.34 2.88 7.96
CA GLY A 71 8.37 2.94 9.07
C GLY A 71 8.65 1.95 10.19
N ARG A 72 9.33 0.83 9.91
CA ARG A 72 9.75 -0.14 10.93
C ARG A 72 11.04 0.30 11.62
N ARG A 73 11.12 0.13 12.95
CA ARG A 73 12.39 0.07 13.68
C ARG A 73 12.81 -1.40 13.83
N PRO A 74 14.09 -1.73 13.64
CA PRO A 74 14.62 -3.00 14.12
C PRO A 74 14.34 -3.10 15.63
N ALA A 75 13.90 -4.25 16.11
CA ALA A 75 14.07 -4.56 17.51
C ALA A 75 15.59 -4.68 17.70
N GLY A 76 16.15 -3.81 18.54
CA GLY A 76 17.54 -3.97 18.98
C GLY A 76 17.70 -5.27 19.74
#